data_AF-A0AAD4XAK0-F1
#
_entry.id   AF-A0AAD4XAK0-F1
#
_cell.length_a   1.000
_cell.length_b   1.000
_cell.length_c   1.000
_cell.angle_alpha   90.00
_cell.angle_beta   90.00
_cell.angle_gamma   90.00
#
_symmetry.space_group_name_H-M   'P 1'
#
loop_
_entity.id
_entity.type
_entity.pdbx_description
1 polymer ?
#
loop_
_entity_poly.entity_id
_entity_poly.type
_entity_poly.pdbx_seq_one_letter_code
_entity_poly.pdbx_strand_id
1 'polypeptide(L)'
;MKGPMIAFCLAFAAPLLLLHSCVSTRNKSNSRQLPPGPPDWPIIGNLLDLGYHYKAPHKRLVQLQKKYGHAAMELFKSHDQAFSNRYLGEVLKSTGDEYGPTSLLSPNGPIWRMNRRLYATIFSRTSIKNTLGRRRQFVDQMIQWISLKEKEGRSVEIRHLTFEIGVLSTKPNVADFFPWLRKLDPQNLASRTKKAVYALQNIIEELVKERKSRDIVLHNHHKEKDFLDLLMDFEVSGKDEPRKMSDRHINAF
;
A
#
# COMPACT_ATOMS: atom_id res chain seq x y z
N MET A 1 -46.85 -10.87 31.50
CA MET A 1 -45.40 -10.56 31.46
C MET A 1 -44.53 -11.60 30.72
N LYS A 2 -45.08 -12.55 29.92
CA LYS A 2 -44.27 -13.59 29.22
C LYS A 2 -43.90 -13.25 27.76
N GLY A 3 -44.65 -12.36 27.11
CA GLY A 3 -44.42 -11.93 25.73
C GLY A 3 -43.04 -11.32 25.43
N PRO A 4 -42.49 -10.40 26.25
CA PRO A 4 -41.19 -9.79 25.94
C PRO A 4 -40.02 -10.77 26.07
N MET A 5 -40.06 -11.71 27.01
CA MET A 5 -39.02 -12.74 27.19
C MET A 5 -38.90 -13.66 25.97
N ILE A 6 -40.01 -14.05 25.35
CA ILE A 6 -40.02 -14.91 24.16
C ILE A 6 -39.44 -14.16 22.96
N ALA A 7 -39.77 -12.86 22.80
CA ALA A 7 -39.21 -12.02 21.75
C ALA A 7 -37.69 -11.85 21.90
N PHE A 8 -37.19 -11.65 23.13
CA PHE A 8 -35.75 -11.61 23.40
C PHE A 8 -35.08 -12.97 23.09
N CYS A 9 -35.65 -14.09 23.52
CA CYS A 9 -35.08 -15.41 23.23
C CYS A 9 -35.02 -15.71 21.72
N LEU A 10 -36.05 -15.37 20.95
CA LEU A 10 -36.07 -15.54 19.49
C LEU A 10 -35.07 -14.61 18.79
N ALA A 11 -34.90 -13.38 19.27
CA ALA A 11 -33.94 -12.43 18.73
C ALA A 11 -32.48 -12.86 18.87
N PHE A 12 -32.14 -13.66 19.91
CA PHE A 12 -30.80 -14.23 20.07
C PHE A 12 -30.65 -15.64 19.49
N ALA A 13 -31.70 -16.49 19.57
CA ALA A 13 -31.65 -17.87 19.08
C ALA A 13 -31.63 -17.95 17.54
N ALA A 14 -32.36 -17.08 16.83
CA ALA A 14 -32.37 -17.06 15.37
C ALA A 14 -30.98 -16.76 14.76
N PRO A 15 -30.23 -15.72 15.19
CA PRO A 15 -28.87 -15.50 14.71
C PRO A 15 -27.91 -16.62 15.11
N LEU A 16 -28.06 -17.26 16.29
CA LEU A 16 -27.24 -18.41 16.70
C LEU A 16 -27.50 -19.66 15.83
N LEU A 17 -28.75 -19.93 15.48
CA LEU A 17 -29.13 -21.04 14.58
C LEU A 17 -28.73 -20.76 13.13
N LEU A 18 -28.82 -19.50 12.67
CA LEU A 18 -28.31 -19.08 11.38
C LEU A 18 -26.77 -19.18 11.31
N LEU A 19 -26.07 -18.78 12.38
CA LEU A 19 -24.63 -18.99 12.51
C LEU A 19 -24.29 -20.49 12.47
N HIS A 20 -24.98 -21.32 13.25
CA HIS A 20 -24.73 -22.76 13.29
C HIS A 20 -25.00 -23.45 11.93
N SER A 21 -26.07 -23.06 11.23
CA SER A 21 -26.40 -23.59 9.89
C SER A 21 -25.44 -23.08 8.80
N CYS A 22 -25.00 -21.82 8.84
CA CYS A 22 -23.92 -21.31 7.97
C CYS A 22 -22.57 -22.02 8.22
N VAL A 23 -22.29 -22.42 9.47
CA VAL A 23 -21.09 -23.18 9.83
C VAL A 23 -21.18 -24.63 9.36
N SER A 24 -22.34 -25.27 9.57
CA SER A 24 -22.56 -26.67 9.19
C SER A 24 -22.60 -26.87 7.66
N THR A 25 -23.05 -25.88 6.90
CA THR A 25 -23.13 -25.97 5.43
C THR A 25 -21.79 -25.69 4.73
N ARG A 26 -20.87 -24.97 5.39
CA ARG A 26 -19.53 -24.69 4.84
C ARG A 26 -18.58 -25.89 4.89
N ASN A 27 -18.92 -26.92 5.66
CA ASN A 27 -18.14 -28.16 5.80
C ASN A 27 -18.31 -29.17 4.64
N LYS A 28 -19.06 -28.83 3.58
CA LYS A 28 -19.35 -29.73 2.44
C LYS A 28 -18.91 -29.20 1.08
N SER A 29 -17.97 -28.26 0.98
CA SER A 29 -17.29 -28.00 -0.30
C SER A 29 -16.00 -28.82 -0.37
N ASN A 30 -15.92 -29.74 -1.34
CA ASN A 30 -14.76 -30.57 -1.73
C ASN A 30 -13.42 -30.22 -1.05
N SER A 31 -13.14 -30.82 0.10
CA SER A 31 -11.86 -30.72 0.83
C SER A 31 -10.67 -31.38 0.12
N ARG A 32 -10.85 -31.89 -1.10
CA ARG A 32 -9.89 -32.79 -1.74
C ARG A 32 -8.66 -32.09 -2.34
N GLN A 33 -8.62 -30.76 -2.39
CA GLN A 33 -7.52 -30.01 -3.04
C GLN A 33 -7.08 -28.74 -2.31
N LEU A 34 -7.40 -28.58 -1.02
CA LEU A 34 -6.90 -27.44 -0.25
C LEU A 34 -5.58 -27.79 0.43
N PRO A 35 -4.61 -26.86 0.49
CA PRO A 35 -3.39 -27.09 1.24
C PRO A 35 -3.71 -27.26 2.73
N PRO A 36 -2.91 -28.04 3.47
CA PRO A 36 -3.12 -28.21 4.91
C PRO A 36 -2.95 -26.87 5.62
N GLY A 37 -3.91 -26.51 6.47
CA GLY A 37 -3.90 -25.29 7.28
C GLY A 37 -4.34 -25.55 8.73
N PRO A 38 -4.14 -24.58 9.63
CA PRO A 38 -4.74 -24.62 10.97
C PRO A 38 -6.27 -24.61 10.87
N PRO A 39 -6.98 -25.19 11.86
CA PRO A 39 -8.43 -25.20 11.88
C PRO A 39 -8.99 -23.79 12.09
N ASP A 40 -9.92 -23.39 11.22
CA ASP A 40 -10.46 -22.03 11.17
C ASP A 40 -11.71 -21.87 12.03
N TRP A 41 -11.84 -20.71 12.69
CA TRP A 41 -13.12 -20.33 13.29
C TRP A 41 -14.12 -19.86 12.24
N PRO A 42 -15.42 -20.14 12.39
CA PRO A 42 -16.47 -19.54 11.59
C PRO A 42 -16.34 -18.02 11.47
N ILE A 43 -16.44 -17.50 10.24
CA ILE A 43 -16.43 -16.05 9.90
C ILE A 43 -15.10 -15.33 10.16
N ILE A 44 -14.45 -15.59 11.29
CA ILE A 44 -13.22 -14.91 11.74
C ILE A 44 -11.95 -15.62 11.24
N GLY A 45 -12.03 -16.91 10.92
CA GLY A 45 -10.88 -17.71 10.48
C GLY A 45 -9.80 -17.80 11.56
N ASN A 46 -8.53 -17.74 11.16
CA ASN A 46 -7.38 -17.71 12.07
C ASN A 46 -6.99 -16.30 12.56
N LEU A 47 -7.86 -15.31 12.42
CA LEU A 47 -7.52 -13.94 12.82
C LEU A 47 -7.18 -13.84 14.30
N LEU A 48 -7.89 -14.58 15.16
CA LEU A 48 -7.63 -14.61 16.60
C LEU A 48 -6.30 -15.31 16.94
N ASP A 49 -5.94 -16.33 16.19
CA ASP A 49 -4.67 -17.05 16.33
C ASP A 49 -3.45 -16.15 16.05
N LEU A 50 -3.58 -15.21 15.11
CA LEU A 50 -2.55 -14.22 14.80
C LEU A 50 -2.66 -12.96 15.70
N GLY A 51 -3.88 -12.61 16.11
CA GLY A 51 -4.19 -11.41 16.88
C GLY A 51 -3.96 -11.52 18.40
N TYR A 52 -4.13 -12.70 19.00
CA TYR A 52 -3.93 -12.88 20.46
C TYR A 52 -2.47 -12.60 20.88
N HIS A 53 -1.52 -12.86 19.98
CA HIS A 53 -0.12 -12.45 20.12
C HIS A 53 0.24 -11.30 19.17
N TYR A 54 -0.58 -10.25 19.09
CA TYR A 54 -0.34 -9.07 18.23
C TYR A 54 1.07 -8.46 18.41
N LYS A 55 1.65 -8.57 19.61
CA LYS A 55 3.03 -8.09 19.90
C LYS A 55 4.13 -8.93 19.23
N ALA A 56 3.84 -10.16 18.78
CA ALA A 56 4.83 -11.07 18.20
C ALA A 56 4.20 -12.12 17.24
N PRO A 57 3.52 -11.69 16.14
CA PRO A 57 2.88 -12.62 15.20
C PRO A 57 3.87 -13.59 14.54
N HIS A 58 5.13 -13.16 14.37
CA HIS A 58 6.22 -14.01 13.88
C HIS A 58 6.43 -15.29 14.71
N LYS A 59 6.21 -15.25 16.04
CA LYS A 59 6.33 -16.45 16.89
C LYS A 59 5.28 -17.49 16.56
N ARG A 60 4.04 -17.06 16.30
CA ARG A 60 2.96 -17.97 15.88
C ARG A 60 3.25 -18.56 14.50
N LEU A 61 3.76 -17.77 13.57
CA LEU A 61 4.17 -18.24 12.24
C LEU A 61 5.27 -19.32 12.34
N VAL A 62 6.24 -19.17 13.25
CA VAL A 62 7.26 -20.21 13.50
C VAL A 62 6.63 -21.51 14.02
N GLN A 63 5.63 -21.43 14.90
CA GLN A 63 4.91 -22.63 15.37
C GLN A 63 4.15 -23.31 14.23
N LEU A 64 3.49 -22.54 13.37
CA LEU A 64 2.77 -23.06 12.20
C LEU A 64 3.74 -23.68 11.19
N GLN A 65 4.91 -23.08 10.98
CA GLN A 65 5.93 -23.58 10.07
C GLN A 65 6.41 -25.00 10.41
N LYS A 66 6.42 -25.39 11.70
CA LYS A 66 6.76 -26.76 12.11
C LYS A 66 5.81 -27.83 11.54
N LYS A 67 4.52 -27.48 11.35
CA LYS A 67 3.48 -28.41 10.88
C LYS A 67 3.12 -28.21 9.40
N TYR A 68 3.15 -26.97 8.93
CA TYR A 68 2.67 -26.56 7.59
C TYR A 68 3.80 -26.06 6.67
N GLY A 69 5.07 -26.16 7.09
CA GLY A 69 6.21 -25.61 6.37
C GLY A 69 6.39 -26.18 4.96
N HIS A 70 6.05 -27.45 4.74
CA HIS A 70 6.13 -28.06 3.40
C HIS A 70 5.15 -27.40 2.41
N ALA A 71 3.92 -27.12 2.85
CA ALA A 71 2.93 -26.44 2.01
C ALA A 71 3.35 -25.00 1.70
N ALA A 72 3.92 -24.28 2.67
CA ALA A 72 4.48 -22.95 2.44
C ALA A 72 5.67 -22.99 1.46
N MET A 73 6.57 -23.98 1.60
CA MET A 73 7.70 -24.18 0.70
C MET A 73 7.24 -24.46 -0.73
N GLU A 74 6.25 -25.33 -0.90
CA GLU A 74 5.66 -25.65 -2.20
C GLU A 74 5.01 -24.41 -2.83
N LEU A 75 4.25 -23.63 -2.06
CA LEU A 75 3.69 -22.35 -2.51
C LEU A 75 4.77 -21.41 -3.07
N PHE A 76 5.89 -21.24 -2.37
CA PHE A 76 6.97 -20.35 -2.82
C PHE A 76 7.83 -20.93 -3.96
N LYS A 77 7.83 -22.24 -4.18
CA LYS A 77 8.64 -22.89 -5.24
C LYS A 77 7.90 -23.06 -6.55
N SER A 78 6.64 -23.49 -6.51
CA SER A 78 5.88 -23.89 -7.69
C SER A 78 4.69 -22.99 -8.02
N HIS A 79 4.27 -22.13 -7.08
CA HIS A 79 3.08 -21.28 -7.25
C HIS A 79 3.38 -19.79 -6.99
N ASP A 80 4.65 -19.39 -6.92
CA ASP A 80 5.08 -18.04 -6.59
C ASP A 80 4.41 -16.97 -7.46
N GLN A 81 4.27 -17.23 -8.76
CA GLN A 81 3.64 -16.31 -9.70
C GLN A 81 2.14 -16.13 -9.42
N ALA A 82 1.41 -17.19 -9.07
CA ALA A 82 -0.01 -17.11 -8.71
C ALA A 82 -0.24 -16.33 -7.40
N PHE A 83 0.71 -16.42 -6.47
CA PHE A 83 0.68 -15.71 -5.18
C PHE A 83 1.53 -14.44 -5.16
N SER A 84 2.06 -14.02 -6.31
CA SER A 84 2.90 -12.81 -6.42
C SER A 84 2.11 -11.51 -6.23
N ASN A 85 0.79 -11.58 -6.42
CA ASN A 85 -0.13 -10.48 -6.17
C ASN A 85 -0.25 -10.22 -4.67
N ARG A 86 0.08 -8.98 -4.28
CA ARG A 86 -0.09 -8.53 -2.90
C ARG A 86 -1.54 -8.15 -2.67
N TYR A 87 -2.09 -8.55 -1.52
CA TYR A 87 -3.36 -7.99 -1.08
C TYR A 87 -3.16 -6.51 -0.78
N LEU A 88 -3.82 -5.65 -1.56
CA LEU A 88 -3.81 -4.22 -1.31
C LEU A 88 -4.91 -3.87 -0.33
N GLY A 89 -4.51 -3.42 0.87
CA GLY A 89 -5.43 -2.99 1.90
C GLY A 89 -6.30 -1.81 1.45
N GLU A 90 -7.51 -1.70 2.00
CA GLU A 90 -8.48 -0.66 1.65
C GLU A 90 -7.90 0.75 1.84
N VAL A 91 -7.04 0.90 2.85
CA VAL A 91 -6.32 2.15 3.10
C VAL A 91 -5.44 2.53 1.90
N LEU A 92 -4.66 1.59 1.37
CA LEU A 92 -3.76 1.84 0.24
C LEU A 92 -4.48 1.94 -1.10
N LYS A 93 -5.66 1.32 -1.23
CA LYS A 93 -6.55 1.52 -2.39
C LYS A 93 -7.09 2.95 -2.43
N SER A 94 -7.40 3.51 -1.26
CA SER A 94 -7.97 4.86 -1.17
C SER A 94 -6.99 5.98 -1.55
N THR A 95 -5.69 5.69 -1.57
CA THR A 95 -4.62 6.66 -1.85
C THR A 95 -4.17 6.72 -3.29
N GLY A 96 -4.68 5.84 -4.17
CA GLY A 96 -4.13 5.69 -5.51
C GLY A 96 -5.17 5.52 -6.61
N ASP A 97 -5.03 6.34 -7.64
CA ASP A 97 -5.35 5.96 -9.01
C ASP A 97 -4.27 4.96 -9.51
N GLU A 98 -4.44 4.36 -10.69
CA GLU A 98 -3.55 3.34 -11.30
C GLU A 98 -2.04 3.70 -11.28
N TYR A 99 -1.72 4.99 -11.13
CA TYR A 99 -0.39 5.58 -11.21
C TYR A 99 0.12 6.24 -9.90
N GLY A 100 -0.58 6.07 -8.78
CA GLY A 100 -0.19 6.67 -7.48
C GLY A 100 0.99 5.95 -6.78
N PRO A 101 1.36 6.34 -5.53
CA PRO A 101 2.36 5.65 -4.70
C PRO A 101 2.03 4.15 -4.49
N THR A 102 0.75 3.82 -4.64
CA THR A 102 0.19 2.47 -4.65
C THR A 102 0.70 1.61 -5.82
N SER A 103 1.25 2.20 -6.89
CA SER A 103 1.71 1.51 -8.09
C SER A 103 2.86 0.50 -7.84
N LEU A 104 3.64 0.70 -6.76
CA LEU A 104 4.63 -0.25 -6.25
C LEU A 104 4.02 -1.51 -5.64
N LEU A 105 2.81 -1.37 -5.10
CA LEU A 105 2.03 -2.41 -4.45
C LEU A 105 0.94 -2.95 -5.38
N SER A 106 0.89 -2.50 -6.63
CA SER A 106 -0.03 -3.01 -7.65
C SER A 106 0.17 -4.51 -7.89
N PRO A 107 -0.90 -5.20 -8.33
CA PRO A 107 -0.79 -6.59 -8.76
C PRO A 107 0.29 -6.77 -9.82
N ASN A 108 0.86 -7.98 -9.86
CA ASN A 108 1.79 -8.39 -10.90
C ASN A 108 1.13 -8.24 -12.27
N GLY A 109 1.76 -7.46 -13.13
CA GLY A 109 1.23 -7.06 -14.42
C GLY A 109 2.22 -6.16 -15.17
N PRO A 110 1.84 -5.67 -16.36
CA PRO A 110 2.71 -4.81 -17.18
C PRO A 110 3.21 -3.57 -16.42
N ILE A 111 2.33 -2.85 -15.71
CA ILE A 111 2.68 -1.65 -14.94
C ILE A 111 3.65 -1.96 -13.79
N TRP A 112 3.42 -3.04 -13.04
CA TRP A 112 4.33 -3.44 -11.97
C TRP A 112 5.72 -3.82 -12.50
N ARG A 113 5.78 -4.57 -13.61
CA ARG A 113 7.06 -4.94 -14.24
C ARG A 113 7.80 -3.71 -14.77
N MET A 114 7.09 -2.75 -15.34
CA MET A 114 7.62 -1.46 -15.76
C MET A 114 8.25 -0.71 -14.58
N ASN A 115 7.46 -0.47 -13.53
CA ASN A 115 7.89 0.22 -12.32
C ASN A 115 9.10 -0.48 -11.69
N ARG A 116 9.08 -1.81 -11.57
CA ARG A 116 10.21 -2.58 -11.04
C ARG A 116 11.51 -2.32 -11.82
N ARG A 117 11.46 -2.26 -13.16
CA ARG A 117 12.65 -1.97 -13.98
C ARG A 117 13.11 -0.53 -13.83
N LEU A 118 12.18 0.41 -13.81
CA LEU A 118 12.47 1.82 -13.53
C LEU A 118 13.22 1.99 -12.22
N TYR A 119 12.67 1.46 -11.13
CA TYR A 119 13.30 1.51 -9.81
C TYR A 119 14.65 0.80 -9.77
N ALA A 120 14.80 -0.34 -10.43
CA ALA A 120 16.08 -1.05 -10.50
C ALA A 120 17.17 -0.22 -11.21
N THR A 121 16.80 0.49 -12.29
CA THR A 121 17.69 1.40 -13.01
C THR A 121 18.06 2.60 -12.15
N ILE A 122 17.05 3.25 -11.58
CA ILE A 122 17.16 4.49 -10.83
C ILE A 122 17.88 4.30 -9.49
N PHE A 123 17.63 3.20 -8.80
CA PHE A 123 18.29 2.84 -7.53
C PHE A 123 19.48 1.88 -7.74
N SER A 124 20.01 1.78 -8.96
CA SER A 124 21.25 1.05 -9.21
C SER A 124 22.43 1.72 -8.48
N ARG A 125 23.45 0.93 -8.13
CA ARG A 125 24.66 1.44 -7.47
C ARG A 125 25.31 2.58 -8.28
N THR A 126 25.32 2.45 -9.61
CA THR A 126 25.87 3.46 -10.52
C THR A 126 25.02 4.74 -10.50
N SER A 127 23.70 4.62 -10.64
CA SER A 127 22.78 5.77 -10.59
C SER A 127 22.87 6.52 -9.25
N ILE A 128 22.87 5.80 -8.13
CA ILE A 128 22.99 6.38 -6.78
C ILE A 128 24.29 7.17 -6.61
N LYS A 129 25.40 6.66 -7.16
CA LYS A 129 26.70 7.34 -7.12
C LYS A 129 26.72 8.58 -8.03
N ASN A 130 26.32 8.42 -9.29
CA ASN A 130 26.36 9.50 -10.29
C ASN A 130 25.42 10.66 -9.92
N THR A 131 24.29 10.37 -9.27
CA THR A 131 23.30 11.38 -8.88
C THR A 131 23.59 12.03 -7.52
N LEU A 132 24.65 11.63 -6.80
CA LEU A 132 24.91 12.12 -5.43
C LEU A 132 24.99 13.65 -5.35
N GLY A 133 25.72 14.28 -6.27
CA GLY A 133 25.88 15.74 -6.31
C GLY A 133 24.54 16.45 -6.50
N ARG A 134 23.73 15.99 -7.45
CA ARG A 134 22.40 16.55 -7.73
C ARG A 134 21.42 16.32 -6.59
N ARG A 135 21.46 15.16 -5.94
CA ARG A 135 20.63 14.89 -4.75
C ARG A 135 20.98 15.82 -3.59
N ARG A 136 22.27 16.10 -3.36
CA ARG A 136 22.69 17.11 -2.37
C ARG A 136 22.20 18.51 -2.74
N GLN A 137 22.44 18.94 -3.98
CA GLN A 137 21.95 20.24 -4.47
C GLN A 137 20.43 20.39 -4.32
N PHE A 138 19.67 19.32 -4.59
CA PHE A 138 18.22 19.32 -4.44
C PHE A 138 17.80 19.42 -2.97
N VAL A 139 18.48 18.71 -2.06
CA VAL A 139 18.23 18.85 -0.61
C VAL A 139 18.52 20.27 -0.15
N ASP A 140 19.62 20.88 -0.62
CA ASP A 140 19.96 22.27 -0.27
C ASP A 140 18.89 23.25 -0.77
N GLN A 141 18.40 23.07 -2.00
CA GLN A 141 17.29 23.85 -2.55
C GLN A 141 15.98 23.66 -1.77
N MET A 142 15.70 22.43 -1.33
CA MET A 142 14.53 22.14 -0.51
C MET A 142 14.61 22.84 0.84
N ILE A 143 15.78 22.84 1.49
CA ILE A 143 16.00 23.55 2.75
C ILE A 143 15.78 25.06 2.56
N GLN A 144 16.37 25.64 1.51
CA GLN A 144 16.17 27.06 1.18
C GLN A 144 14.70 27.39 0.93
N TRP A 145 13.99 26.53 0.20
CA TRP A 145 12.57 26.70 -0.08
C TRP A 145 11.73 26.66 1.21
N ILE A 146 11.99 25.71 2.11
CA ILE A 146 11.32 25.63 3.41
C ILE A 146 11.57 26.92 4.22
N SER A 147 12.82 27.40 4.28
CA SER A 147 13.15 28.65 4.97
C SER A 147 12.47 29.89 4.36
N LEU A 148 12.20 29.89 3.06
CA LEU A 148 11.44 30.96 2.41
C LEU A 148 9.97 30.90 2.80
N LYS A 149 9.35 29.72 2.76
CA LYS A 149 7.94 29.54 3.15
C LYS A 149 7.70 29.87 4.62
N GLU A 150 8.65 29.57 5.48
CA GLU A 150 8.63 29.97 6.90
C GLU A 150 8.53 31.50 7.04
N LYS A 151 9.34 32.25 6.28
CA LYS A 151 9.31 33.73 6.27
C LYS A 151 7.99 34.30 5.73
N GLU A 152 7.31 33.57 4.84
CA GLU A 152 5.97 33.89 4.35
C GLU A 152 4.86 33.53 5.36
N GLY A 153 5.21 33.02 6.54
CA GLY A 153 4.26 32.60 7.59
C GLY A 153 3.59 31.26 7.29
N ARG A 154 4.15 30.43 6.40
CA ARG A 154 3.62 29.10 6.06
C ARG A 154 4.46 28.00 6.72
N SER A 155 3.81 27.10 7.47
CA SER A 155 4.45 25.86 7.93
C SER A 155 4.34 24.78 6.86
N VAL A 156 5.42 24.02 6.64
CA VAL A 156 5.45 22.86 5.75
C VAL A 156 5.67 21.59 6.57
N GLU A 157 4.60 20.84 6.82
CA GLU A 157 4.58 19.69 7.72
C GLU A 157 4.94 18.36 7.04
N ILE A 158 6.10 18.29 6.34
CA ILE A 158 6.50 17.08 5.60
C ILE A 158 6.65 15.88 6.54
N ARG A 159 7.38 16.05 7.64
CA ARG A 159 7.69 14.95 8.58
C ARG A 159 6.42 14.36 9.18
N HIS A 160 5.50 15.21 9.61
CA HIS A 160 4.24 14.76 10.21
C HIS A 160 3.42 13.97 9.20
N LEU A 161 3.25 14.50 7.98
CA LEU A 161 2.47 13.84 6.93
C LEU A 161 3.07 12.49 6.52
N THR A 162 4.38 12.41 6.30
CA THR A 162 5.04 11.14 5.93
C THR A 162 4.91 10.10 7.04
N PHE A 163 5.09 10.51 8.31
CA PHE A 163 4.94 9.61 9.44
C PHE A 163 3.48 9.13 9.60
N GLU A 164 2.51 10.04 9.47
CA GLU A 164 1.09 9.71 9.54
C GLU A 164 0.69 8.71 8.45
N ILE A 165 1.10 8.94 7.19
CA ILE A 165 0.85 8.01 6.08
C ILE A 165 1.43 6.62 6.39
N GLY A 166 2.68 6.55 6.90
CA GLY A 166 3.32 5.28 7.25
C GLY A 166 2.59 4.52 8.36
N VAL A 167 2.13 5.22 9.39
CA VAL A 167 1.37 4.62 10.49
C VAL A 167 -0.01 4.15 10.03
N LEU A 168 -0.73 4.98 9.26
CA LEU A 168 -2.10 4.66 8.85
C LEU A 168 -2.15 3.52 7.83
N SER A 169 -1.19 3.48 6.89
CA SER A 169 -1.12 2.44 5.86
C SER A 169 -0.78 1.04 6.40
N THR A 170 -0.14 0.96 7.57
CA THR A 170 0.25 -0.31 8.20
C THR A 170 -0.68 -0.73 9.34
N LYS A 171 -1.60 0.14 9.76
CA LYS A 171 -2.56 -0.16 10.81
C LYS A 171 -3.59 -1.18 10.29
N PRO A 172 -3.86 -2.28 11.03
CA PRO A 172 -4.89 -3.23 10.64
C PRO A 172 -6.23 -2.53 10.45
N ASN A 173 -6.88 -2.78 9.31
CA ASN A 173 -8.17 -2.23 8.97
C ASN A 173 -9.22 -3.35 8.95
N VAL A 174 -10.26 -3.22 9.76
CA VAL A 174 -11.39 -4.14 9.85
C VAL A 174 -12.10 -4.27 8.49
N ALA A 175 -12.13 -3.22 7.67
CA ALA A 175 -12.70 -3.26 6.33
C ALA A 175 -11.94 -4.18 5.34
N ASP A 176 -10.69 -4.56 5.66
CA ASP A 176 -9.94 -5.55 4.88
C ASP A 176 -10.44 -6.99 5.12
N PHE A 177 -10.94 -7.27 6.32
CA PHE A 177 -11.47 -8.58 6.69
C PHE A 177 -12.96 -8.70 6.38
N PHE A 178 -13.70 -7.58 6.44
CA PHE A 178 -15.15 -7.54 6.27
C PHE A 178 -15.53 -6.58 5.13
N PRO A 179 -15.63 -7.07 3.88
CA PRO A 179 -15.83 -6.23 2.70
C PRO A 179 -17.05 -5.30 2.73
N TRP A 180 -18.11 -5.67 3.47
CA TRP A 180 -19.31 -4.84 3.61
C TRP A 180 -19.08 -3.59 4.46
N LEU A 181 -18.01 -3.52 5.26
CA LEU A 181 -17.64 -2.35 6.05
C LEU A 181 -16.82 -1.31 5.27
N ARG A 182 -16.39 -1.60 4.04
CA ARG A 182 -15.54 -0.69 3.23
C ARG A 182 -16.14 0.69 3.06
N LYS A 183 -17.44 0.77 2.76
CA LYS A 183 -18.15 2.05 2.56
C LYS A 183 -18.28 2.88 3.83
N LEU A 184 -18.21 2.24 5.01
CA LEU A 184 -18.38 2.92 6.29
C LEU A 184 -17.07 3.52 6.81
N ASP A 185 -15.91 3.01 6.36
CA ASP A 185 -14.58 3.34 6.90
C ASP A 185 -14.60 3.46 8.44
N PRO A 186 -14.94 2.37 9.17
CA PRO A 186 -15.29 2.44 10.59
C PRO A 186 -14.13 2.93 11.49
N GLN A 187 -12.89 2.78 11.02
CA GLN A 187 -11.69 3.27 11.71
C GLN A 187 -11.19 4.61 11.15
N ASN A 188 -11.88 5.16 10.15
CA ASN A 188 -11.53 6.39 9.42
C ASN A 188 -10.10 6.37 8.86
N LEU A 189 -9.55 5.18 8.55
CA LEU A 189 -8.15 5.03 8.14
C LEU A 189 -7.96 5.41 6.67
N ALA A 190 -8.90 5.03 5.82
CA ALA A 190 -8.83 5.33 4.39
C ALA A 190 -8.93 6.85 4.16
N SER A 191 -9.94 7.49 4.75
CA SER A 191 -10.15 8.94 4.63
C SER A 191 -8.98 9.76 5.17
N ARG A 192 -8.44 9.40 6.35
CA ARG A 192 -7.27 10.08 6.91
C ARG A 192 -6.02 9.92 6.05
N THR A 193 -5.76 8.72 5.56
CA THR A 193 -4.58 8.46 4.71
C THR A 193 -4.69 9.24 3.41
N LYS A 194 -5.87 9.25 2.78
CA LYS A 194 -6.13 10.02 1.57
C LYS A 194 -5.86 11.51 1.75
N LYS A 195 -6.33 12.11 2.87
CA LYS A 195 -6.07 13.51 3.21
C LYS A 195 -4.58 13.79 3.38
N ALA A 196 -3.87 12.93 4.12
CA ALA A 196 -2.43 13.09 4.36
C ALA A 196 -1.61 12.95 3.06
N VAL A 197 -1.96 11.98 2.20
CA VAL A 197 -1.33 11.79 0.89
C VAL A 197 -1.54 13.00 -0.02
N TYR A 198 -2.77 13.53 -0.11
CA TYR A 198 -3.02 14.73 -0.94
C TYR A 198 -2.31 15.98 -0.40
N ALA A 199 -2.27 16.15 0.92
CA ALA A 199 -1.50 17.26 1.50
C ALA A 199 0.00 17.14 1.15
N LEU A 200 0.57 15.94 1.21
CA LEU A 200 1.97 15.70 0.84
C LEU A 200 2.19 15.91 -0.67
N GLN A 201 1.29 15.41 -1.52
CA GLN A 201 1.36 15.60 -2.98
C GLN A 201 1.33 17.09 -3.35
N ASN A 202 0.44 17.88 -2.75
CA ASN A 202 0.37 19.32 -2.99
C ASN A 202 1.68 20.04 -2.66
N ILE A 203 2.37 19.65 -1.57
CA ILE A 203 3.68 20.21 -1.20
C ILE A 203 4.73 19.87 -2.26
N ILE A 204 4.78 18.61 -2.71
CA ILE A 204 5.73 18.16 -3.73
C ILE A 204 5.47 18.87 -5.06
N GLU A 205 4.19 19.00 -5.46
CA GLU A 205 3.79 19.69 -6.69
C GLU A 205 4.20 21.17 -6.67
N GLU A 206 4.02 21.88 -5.55
CA GLU A 206 4.46 23.27 -5.39
C GLU A 206 5.98 23.38 -5.56
N LEU A 207 6.75 22.52 -4.90
CA LEU A 207 8.21 22.49 -4.98
C LEU A 207 8.70 22.21 -6.41
N VAL A 208 8.12 21.21 -7.09
CA VAL A 208 8.50 20.84 -8.46
C VAL A 208 8.15 21.95 -9.44
N LYS A 209 6.97 22.57 -9.30
CA LYS A 209 6.53 23.69 -10.14
C LYS A 209 7.47 24.88 -10.02
N GLU A 210 7.81 25.29 -8.79
CA GLU A 210 8.75 26.38 -8.57
C GLU A 210 10.16 26.07 -9.09
N ARG A 211 10.61 24.82 -8.97
CA ARG A 211 11.90 24.38 -9.54
C ARG A 211 11.91 24.54 -11.06
N LYS A 212 10.89 24.01 -11.75
CA LYS A 212 10.77 24.12 -13.21
C LYS A 212 10.74 25.58 -13.66
N SER A 213 10.04 26.46 -12.94
CA SER A 213 10.02 27.90 -13.25
C SER A 213 11.39 28.56 -13.11
N ARG A 214 12.16 28.25 -12.05
CA ARG A 214 13.53 28.78 -11.87
C ARG A 214 14.50 28.29 -12.94
N ASP A 215 14.40 27.02 -13.33
CA ASP A 215 15.26 26.43 -14.37
C ASP A 215 15.02 27.06 -15.75
N ILE A 216 13.77 27.37 -16.11
CA ILE A 216 13.40 28.03 -17.38
C ILE A 216 13.99 29.45 -17.45
N VAL A 217 13.94 30.19 -16.35
CA VAL A 217 14.45 31.57 -16.27
C VAL A 217 15.98 31.61 -16.38
N LEU A 218 16.70 30.56 -15.95
CA LEU A 218 18.16 30.52 -15.91
C LEU A 218 18.86 30.03 -17.21
N HIS A 219 18.13 29.73 -18.30
CA HIS A 219 18.67 29.46 -19.65
C HIS A 219 19.96 28.59 -19.71
N ASN A 220 20.01 27.50 -18.93
CA ASN A 220 21.17 26.61 -18.93
C ASN A 220 21.07 25.58 -20.07
N HIS A 221 21.62 25.92 -21.24
CA HIS A 221 21.76 25.05 -22.41
C HIS A 221 22.70 23.83 -22.20
N HIS A 222 23.38 23.73 -21.05
CA HIS A 222 24.25 22.60 -20.68
C HIS A 222 23.83 21.94 -19.36
N LYS A 223 22.53 21.69 -19.17
CA LYS A 223 22.06 21.00 -17.96
C LYS A 223 22.32 19.49 -18.08
N GLU A 224 23.24 18.98 -17.27
CA GLU A 224 23.40 17.54 -17.04
C GLU A 224 22.09 17.00 -16.43
N LYS A 225 21.52 15.97 -17.07
CA LYS A 225 20.20 15.40 -16.72
C LYS A 225 20.19 14.96 -15.25
N ASP A 226 19.21 15.44 -14.50
CA ASP A 226 18.99 15.03 -13.11
C ASP A 226 18.01 13.86 -12.99
N PHE A 227 17.75 13.42 -11.77
CA PHE A 227 16.90 12.26 -11.47
C PHE A 227 15.47 12.41 -12.01
N LEU A 228 14.93 13.63 -11.98
CA LEU A 228 13.59 13.91 -12.52
C LEU A 228 13.63 13.87 -14.05
N ASP A 229 14.72 14.34 -14.66
CA ASP A 229 14.92 14.25 -16.11
C ASP A 229 15.08 12.78 -16.55
N LEU A 230 15.78 11.95 -15.76
CA LEU A 230 15.88 10.50 -15.99
C LEU A 230 14.53 9.79 -15.87
N LEU A 231 13.67 10.20 -14.92
CA LEU A 231 12.29 9.71 -14.80
C LEU A 231 11.43 10.13 -16.00
N MET A 232 11.56 11.39 -16.44
CA MET A 232 10.83 11.92 -17.60
C MET A 232 11.26 11.28 -18.92
N ASP A 233 12.53 10.93 -19.06
CA ASP A 233 13.10 10.32 -20.27
C ASP A 233 13.08 8.78 -20.25
N PHE A 234 12.57 8.19 -19.18
CA PHE A 234 12.51 6.74 -19.08
C PHE A 234 11.49 6.16 -20.05
N GLU A 235 12.01 5.52 -21.11
CA GLU A 235 11.20 4.81 -22.09
C GLU A 235 11.27 3.30 -21.88
N VAL A 236 10.14 2.65 -22.15
CA VAL A 236 9.94 1.24 -21.84
C VAL A 236 9.69 0.46 -23.13
N SER A 237 10.47 -0.60 -23.33
CA SER A 237 10.45 -1.42 -24.56
C SER A 237 9.45 -2.60 -24.53
N GLY A 238 8.64 -2.73 -23.47
CA GLY A 238 7.69 -3.85 -23.32
C GLY A 238 6.50 -3.74 -24.27
N LYS A 239 6.11 -4.82 -24.95
CA LYS A 239 5.00 -4.84 -25.93
C LYS A 239 3.63 -4.40 -25.34
N ASP A 240 3.41 -4.64 -24.05
CA ASP A 240 2.16 -4.36 -23.34
C ASP A 240 2.31 -3.27 -22.26
N GLU A 241 3.41 -2.51 -22.29
CA GLU A 241 3.73 -1.49 -21.29
C GLU A 241 3.63 -0.08 -21.93
N PRO A 242 3.17 0.94 -21.19
CA PRO A 242 3.13 2.29 -21.72
C PRO A 242 4.56 2.74 -22.06
N ARG A 243 4.75 3.26 -23.29
CA ARG A 243 6.06 3.64 -23.81
C ARG A 243 6.77 4.70 -22.95
N LYS A 244 5.99 5.60 -22.34
CA LYS A 244 6.46 6.73 -21.52
C LYS A 244 5.57 6.91 -20.30
N MET A 245 6.16 7.37 -19.20
CA MET A 245 5.45 7.69 -17.97
C MET A 245 4.68 9.02 -18.11
N SER A 246 3.45 9.09 -17.58
CA SER A 246 2.67 10.33 -17.56
C SER A 246 3.16 11.28 -16.47
N ASP A 247 2.99 12.59 -16.65
CA ASP A 247 3.39 13.60 -15.63
C ASP A 247 2.77 13.33 -14.26
N ARG A 248 1.52 12.85 -14.25
CA ARG A 248 0.82 12.47 -13.01
C ARG A 248 1.47 11.28 -12.30
N HIS A 249 2.01 10.34 -13.06
CA HIS A 249 2.76 9.20 -12.50
C HIS A 249 4.14 9.66 -12.00
N ILE A 250 4.79 10.59 -12.70
CA ILE A 250 6.08 11.17 -12.27
C ILE A 250 5.93 11.93 -10.95
N ASN A 251 4.85 12.69 -10.76
CA ASN A 251 4.57 13.42 -9.52
C ASN A 251 4.17 12.50 -8.35
N ALA A 252 3.81 11.24 -8.64
CA ALA A 252 3.46 10.25 -7.64
C ALA A 252 4.66 9.43 -7.13
N PHE A 253 5.84 9.59 -7.75
CA PHE A 253 7.13 9.05 -7.32
C PHE A 253 7.81 9.98 -6.30
#